data_AF-A0A3B9T358-F1
#
_entry.id   AF-A0A3B9T358-F1
#
_cell.length_a   1.000
_cell.length_b   1.000
_cell.length_c   1.000
_cell.angle_alpha   90.00
_cell.angle_beta   90.00
_cell.angle_gamma   90.00
#
_symmetry.space_group_name_H-M   'P 1'
#
loop_
_entity.id
_entity.type
_entity.pdbx_description
1 polymer ?
#
loop_
_entity_poly.entity_id
_entity_poly.type
_entity_poly.pdbx_seq_one_letter_code
_entity_poly.pdbx_strand_id
1 'polypeptide(L)'
;MITCDLSQINFDAIAFPRKTKTFKNVVQLFSACHYDEAETIAKKLVGYDPQLADMRAQIAFFRSDFNACVQQALLLYPFLNAWYSENKTKETQRMLAFALRKADAPVRQEAFDILMQMHQHFSQQELDKRGFEHFKSIPLLLEHASGDLVRFAVRNYTPPDDPKPLSAVTESYLECHKNRLAKLSGDPLENPAVLSSLLVSVKAECRPEDYLAIYQKYCTSPQLRNAHFPAAAICLYLQQYDRAKEALLNFAKYGFTPIEWTDVKPMAIFFDYCVVPLFDNAFLERIDRLPVPGI
;
A
#
# COMPACT_ATOMS: atom_id res chain seq x y z
N MET A 1 13.04 -2.12 24.73
CA MET A 1 14.23 -2.88 24.32
C MET A 1 13.81 -3.90 23.29
N ILE A 2 13.93 -3.51 22.03
CA ILE A 2 13.79 -4.37 20.87
C ILE A 2 15.15 -5.06 20.69
N THR A 3 15.29 -6.29 21.17
CA THR A 3 16.51 -7.07 20.93
C THR A 3 16.37 -7.82 19.61
N CYS A 4 16.80 -7.20 18.51
CA CYS A 4 17.02 -7.94 17.27
C CYS A 4 18.45 -8.47 17.30
N ASP A 5 18.64 -9.70 17.78
CA ASP A 5 19.96 -10.36 17.73
C ASP A 5 20.25 -10.77 16.28
N LEU A 6 20.92 -9.87 15.55
CA LEU A 6 21.28 -10.06 14.14
C LEU A 6 22.14 -11.30 13.92
N SER A 7 22.86 -11.78 14.94
CA SER A 7 23.72 -12.97 14.86
C SER A 7 22.94 -14.29 14.82
N GLN A 8 21.65 -14.28 15.18
CA GLN A 8 20.78 -15.45 15.16
C GLN A 8 19.96 -15.58 13.87
N ILE A 9 20.01 -14.58 12.98
CA ILE A 9 19.26 -14.59 11.73
C ILE A 9 20.01 -15.45 10.70
N ASN A 10 19.75 -16.76 10.75
CA ASN A 10 20.27 -17.70 9.75
C ASN A 10 19.34 -17.76 8.53
N PHE A 11 19.66 -16.98 7.50
CA PHE A 11 18.90 -16.90 6.23
C PHE A 11 18.75 -18.21 5.48
N ASP A 12 19.70 -19.14 5.61
CA ASP A 12 19.67 -20.45 4.94
C ASP A 12 18.74 -21.44 5.68
N ALA A 13 18.37 -21.16 6.94
CA ALA A 13 17.46 -21.97 7.75
C ALA A 13 16.01 -21.44 7.76
N ILE A 14 15.73 -20.31 7.09
CA ILE A 14 14.42 -19.68 7.08
C ILE A 14 13.50 -20.41 6.09
N ALA A 15 13.09 -21.63 6.45
CA ALA A 15 12.06 -22.34 5.71
C ALA A 15 10.74 -21.56 5.83
N PHE A 16 10.13 -21.24 4.69
CA PHE A 16 8.78 -20.67 4.67
C PHE A 16 7.82 -21.68 5.32
N PRO A 17 7.18 -21.36 6.46
CA PRO A 17 6.32 -22.32 7.14
C PRO A 17 5.14 -22.68 6.23
N ARG A 18 4.84 -23.97 6.09
CA ARG A 18 3.71 -24.44 5.27
C ARG A 18 2.40 -23.91 5.86
N LYS A 19 1.66 -23.11 5.09
CA LYS A 19 0.36 -22.53 5.49
C LYS A 19 -0.56 -23.59 6.12
N THR A 20 -0.74 -23.52 7.44
CA THR A 20 -1.68 -24.39 8.16
C THR A 20 -3.10 -23.85 8.09
N LYS A 21 -4.10 -24.72 8.33
CA LYS A 21 -5.50 -24.30 8.45
C LYS A 21 -5.68 -23.26 9.58
N THR A 22 -5.02 -23.49 10.72
CA THR A 22 -5.05 -22.58 11.87
C THR A 22 -4.54 -21.19 11.52
N PHE A 23 -3.46 -21.13 10.75
CA PHE A 23 -2.89 -19.85 10.37
C PHE A 23 -3.73 -19.10 9.33
N LYS A 24 -4.33 -19.82 8.36
CA LYS A 24 -5.32 -19.21 7.46
C LYS A 24 -6.49 -18.60 8.24
N ASN A 25 -6.94 -19.26 9.32
CA ASN A 25 -7.98 -18.71 10.18
C ASN A 25 -7.56 -17.41 10.88
N VAL A 26 -6.31 -17.33 11.36
CA VAL A 26 -5.77 -16.08 11.96
C VAL A 26 -5.79 -14.93 10.94
N VAL A 27 -5.32 -15.19 9.72
CA VAL A 27 -5.32 -14.20 8.63
C VAL A 27 -6.75 -13.71 8.33
N GLN A 28 -7.71 -14.63 8.27
CA GLN A 28 -9.12 -14.30 8.03
C GLN A 28 -9.71 -13.44 9.15
N LEU A 29 -9.46 -13.81 10.41
CA LEU A 29 -9.94 -13.04 11.55
C LEU A 29 -9.35 -11.63 11.60
N PHE A 30 -8.04 -11.48 11.33
CA PHE A 30 -7.43 -10.15 11.22
C PHE A 30 -8.02 -9.33 10.07
N SER A 31 -8.22 -9.96 8.90
CA SER A 31 -8.81 -9.32 7.72
C SER A 31 -10.26 -8.90 7.96
N ALA A 32 -11.00 -9.64 8.77
CA ALA A 32 -12.37 -9.36 9.18
C ALA A 32 -12.48 -8.48 10.44
N CYS A 33 -11.36 -7.94 10.93
CA CYS A 33 -11.30 -7.06 12.11
C CYS A 33 -11.65 -7.73 13.46
N HIS A 34 -11.61 -9.06 13.53
CA HIS A 34 -11.79 -9.86 14.75
C HIS A 34 -10.46 -10.03 15.50
N TYR A 35 -9.84 -8.90 15.88
CA TYR A 35 -8.46 -8.85 16.36
C TYR A 35 -8.19 -9.65 17.64
N ASP A 36 -9.08 -9.59 18.63
CA ASP A 36 -8.87 -10.27 19.92
C ASP A 36 -8.91 -11.80 19.79
N GLU A 37 -9.80 -12.29 18.91
CA GLU A 37 -9.89 -13.72 18.57
C GLU A 37 -8.65 -14.16 17.79
N ALA A 38 -8.25 -13.39 16.78
CA ALA A 38 -7.04 -13.64 16.00
C ALA A 38 -5.80 -13.73 16.90
N GLU A 39 -5.62 -12.79 17.82
CA GLU A 39 -4.50 -12.76 18.77
C GLU A 39 -4.50 -13.96 19.73
N THR A 40 -5.68 -14.39 20.18
CA THR A 40 -5.81 -15.57 21.05
C THR A 40 -5.33 -16.85 20.34
N ILE A 41 -5.62 -16.99 19.04
CA ILE A 41 -5.18 -18.12 18.23
C ILE A 41 -3.70 -17.97 17.85
N ALA A 42 -3.26 -16.76 17.49
CA ALA A 42 -1.89 -16.45 17.07
C ALA A 42 -0.85 -16.82 18.13
N LYS A 43 -1.16 -16.64 19.42
CA LYS A 43 -0.27 -17.05 20.54
C LYS A 43 0.11 -18.54 20.56
N LYS A 44 -0.66 -19.38 19.86
CA LYS A 44 -0.43 -20.84 19.78
C LYS A 44 0.35 -21.24 18.52
N LEU A 45 0.62 -20.30 17.62
CA LEU A 45 1.34 -20.55 16.38
C LEU A 45 2.85 -20.39 16.60
N VAL A 46 3.60 -21.47 16.44
CA VAL A 46 5.07 -21.45 16.50
C VAL A 46 5.63 -21.36 15.08
N GLY A 47 6.62 -20.49 14.88
CA GLY A 47 7.33 -20.34 13.61
C GLY A 47 6.66 -19.42 12.58
N TYR A 48 5.63 -18.68 12.99
CA TYR A 48 4.94 -17.69 12.14
C TYR A 48 5.21 -16.25 12.59
N ASP A 49 6.20 -16.05 13.46
CA ASP A 49 6.43 -14.76 14.13
C ASP A 49 6.58 -13.59 13.16
N PRO A 50 7.36 -13.68 12.06
CA PRO A 50 7.49 -12.53 11.16
C PRO A 50 6.22 -12.26 10.34
N GLN A 51 5.39 -13.27 10.03
CA GLN A 51 4.12 -13.04 9.33
C GLN A 51 3.03 -12.49 10.28
N LEU A 52 3.04 -12.91 11.54
CA LEU A 52 2.23 -12.28 12.57
C LEU A 52 2.69 -10.82 12.79
N ALA A 53 4.00 -10.56 12.78
CA ALA A 53 4.54 -9.20 12.86
C ALA A 53 4.11 -8.33 11.67
N ASP A 54 4.10 -8.86 10.45
CA ASP A 54 3.57 -8.13 9.27
C ASP A 54 2.11 -7.70 9.49
N MET A 55 1.23 -8.65 9.83
CA MET A 55 -0.19 -8.34 10.06
C MET A 55 -0.39 -7.34 11.19
N ARG A 56 0.36 -7.48 12.30
CA ARG A 56 0.30 -6.55 13.43
C ARG A 56 0.83 -5.16 13.08
N ALA A 57 1.88 -5.07 12.26
CA ALA A 57 2.42 -3.79 11.80
C ALA A 57 1.37 -3.02 11.00
N GLN A 58 0.69 -3.70 10.07
CA GLN A 58 -0.39 -3.12 9.27
C GLN A 58 -1.54 -2.61 10.15
N ILE A 59 -2.01 -3.43 11.10
CA ILE A 59 -3.11 -3.07 12.02
C ILE A 59 -2.70 -1.88 12.91
N ALA A 60 -1.51 -1.93 13.50
CA ALA A 60 -0.98 -0.84 14.32
C ALA A 60 -0.90 0.46 13.54
N PHE A 61 -0.45 0.41 12.29
CA PHE A 61 -0.40 1.56 11.40
C PHE A 61 -1.79 2.20 11.20
N PHE A 62 -2.79 1.41 10.82
CA PHE A 62 -4.13 1.94 10.56
C PHE A 62 -4.87 2.37 11.84
N ARG A 63 -4.42 1.90 13.01
CA ARG A 63 -4.84 2.42 14.32
C ARG A 63 -4.05 3.65 14.78
N SER A 64 -3.12 4.15 13.95
CA SER A 64 -2.22 5.25 14.29
C SER A 64 -1.33 4.97 15.51
N ASP A 65 -1.14 3.70 15.88
CA ASP A 65 -0.15 3.27 16.87
C ASP A 65 1.21 3.08 16.17
N PHE A 66 1.84 4.20 15.86
CA PHE A 66 3.08 4.21 15.08
C PHE A 66 4.25 3.59 15.82
N ASN A 67 4.27 3.65 17.16
CA ASN A 67 5.29 3.00 17.96
C ASN A 67 5.22 1.47 17.80
N ALA A 68 4.01 0.89 17.97
CA ALA A 68 3.82 -0.53 17.77
C ALA A 68 4.08 -0.93 16.31
N CYS A 69 3.66 -0.11 15.34
CA CYS A 69 3.95 -0.36 13.94
C CYS A 69 5.46 -0.46 13.67
N VAL A 70 6.27 0.46 14.18
CA VAL A 70 7.74 0.44 14.03
C VAL A 70 8.31 -0.84 14.64
N GLN A 71 7.91 -1.19 15.86
CA GLN A 71 8.39 -2.39 16.54
C GLN A 71 8.10 -3.67 15.73
N GLN A 72 6.87 -3.84 15.26
CA GLN A 72 6.46 -5.01 14.48
C GLN A 72 7.15 -5.04 13.11
N ALA A 73 7.27 -3.89 12.44
CA ALA A 73 7.96 -3.79 11.17
C ALA A 73 9.46 -4.13 11.28
N LEU A 74 10.14 -3.80 12.40
CA LEU A 74 11.53 -4.18 12.63
C LEU A 74 11.71 -5.70 12.82
N LEU A 75 10.73 -6.39 13.44
CA LEU A 75 10.75 -7.85 13.56
C LEU A 75 10.60 -8.54 12.20
N LEU A 76 9.80 -7.95 11.31
CA LEU A 76 9.60 -8.41 9.94
C LEU A 76 10.77 -8.07 9.02
N TYR A 77 11.42 -6.91 9.21
CA TYR A 77 12.33 -6.30 8.24
C TYR A 77 13.38 -7.26 7.66
N PRO A 78 14.07 -8.08 8.48
CA PRO A 78 15.08 -9.00 7.95
C PRO A 78 14.54 -9.99 6.92
N PHE A 79 13.26 -10.35 7.01
CA PHE A 79 12.65 -11.42 6.21
C PHE A 79 12.03 -10.94 4.90
N LEU A 80 12.04 -9.62 4.62
CA LEU A 80 11.23 -9.02 3.54
C LEU A 80 11.49 -9.66 2.18
N ASN A 81 12.70 -9.56 1.64
CA ASN A 81 13.00 -10.11 0.31
C ASN A 81 13.14 -11.64 0.29
N ALA A 82 13.24 -12.29 1.46
CA ALA A 82 13.29 -13.74 1.54
C ALA A 82 11.89 -14.36 1.40
N TRP A 83 10.87 -13.70 1.93
CA TRP A 83 9.52 -14.26 2.08
C TRP A 83 8.44 -13.56 1.28
N TYR A 84 8.69 -12.33 0.85
CA TYR A 84 7.69 -11.51 0.20
C TYR A 84 8.17 -11.00 -1.15
N SER A 85 7.20 -10.70 -2.01
CA SER A 85 7.46 -10.03 -3.28
C SER A 85 8.07 -8.64 -3.08
N GLU A 86 8.79 -8.17 -4.10
CA GLU A 86 9.40 -6.83 -4.11
C GLU A 86 8.36 -5.72 -3.86
N ASN A 87 7.12 -5.90 -4.34
CA ASN A 87 6.05 -4.95 -4.11
C ASN A 87 5.70 -4.83 -2.63
N LYS A 88 5.56 -5.95 -1.93
CA LYS A 88 5.30 -5.98 -0.48
C LYS A 88 6.47 -5.40 0.32
N THR A 89 7.71 -5.69 -0.08
CA THR A 89 8.89 -5.06 0.54
C THR A 89 8.81 -3.55 0.42
N LYS A 90 8.52 -3.01 -0.77
CA LYS A 90 8.36 -1.57 -0.99
C LYS A 90 7.24 -0.96 -0.16
N GLU A 91 6.08 -1.62 -0.06
CA GLU A 91 4.98 -1.16 0.80
C GLU A 91 5.41 -1.09 2.27
N THR A 92 6.06 -2.15 2.77
CA THR A 92 6.52 -2.21 4.16
C THR A 92 7.54 -1.12 4.47
N GLN A 93 8.49 -0.87 3.56
CA GLN A 93 9.48 0.20 3.72
C GLN A 93 8.83 1.58 3.79
N ARG A 94 7.79 1.83 3.00
CA ARG A 94 7.05 3.11 3.02
C ARG A 94 6.21 3.27 4.28
N MET A 95 5.53 2.20 4.70
CA MET A 95 4.82 2.13 5.98
C MET A 95 5.77 2.44 7.14
N LEU A 96 6.92 1.78 7.18
CA LEU A 96 7.93 1.99 8.21
C LEU A 96 8.48 3.43 8.19
N ALA A 97 8.80 3.98 7.02
CA ALA A 97 9.27 5.37 6.92
C ALA A 97 8.23 6.36 7.47
N PHE A 98 6.95 6.18 7.15
CA PHE A 98 5.88 7.03 7.69
C PHE A 98 5.70 6.83 9.20
N ALA A 99 5.69 5.58 9.67
CA ALA A 99 5.53 5.27 11.08
C ALA A 99 6.68 5.85 11.92
N LEU A 100 7.93 5.71 11.47
CA LEU A 100 9.11 6.29 12.13
C LEU A 100 8.98 7.80 12.30
N ARG A 101 8.47 8.49 11.29
CA ARG A 101 8.25 9.94 11.35
C ARG A 101 7.26 10.33 12.44
N LYS A 102 6.22 9.53 12.64
CA LYS A 102 5.13 9.79 13.59
C LYS A 102 5.36 9.18 14.97
N ALA A 103 6.30 8.24 15.10
CA ALA A 103 6.66 7.59 16.34
C ALA A 103 7.33 8.56 17.33
N ASP A 104 7.27 8.19 18.60
CA ASP A 104 7.91 8.93 19.68
C ASP A 104 9.43 8.92 19.51
N ALA A 105 10.08 9.99 19.95
CA ALA A 105 11.53 10.16 19.79
C ALA A 105 12.38 8.96 20.28
N PRO A 106 12.10 8.33 21.45
CA PRO A 106 12.87 7.17 21.91
C PRO A 106 12.73 5.96 20.99
N VAL A 107 11.50 5.65 20.53
CA VAL A 107 11.23 4.53 19.63
C VAL A 107 11.87 4.77 18.27
N ARG A 108 11.79 6.01 17.76
CA ARG A 108 12.44 6.40 16.50
C ARG A 108 13.95 6.24 16.60
N GLN A 109 14.58 6.70 17.68
CA GLN A 109 16.04 6.59 17.85
C GLN A 109 16.49 5.13 17.92
N GLU A 110 15.82 4.30 18.74
CA GLU A 110 16.12 2.87 18.85
C GLU A 110 15.98 2.18 17.47
N ALA A 111 14.94 2.50 16.73
CA ALA A 111 14.73 1.95 15.39
C ALA A 111 15.77 2.39 14.37
N PHE A 112 16.22 3.66 14.41
CA PHE A 112 17.30 4.16 13.55
C PHE A 112 18.59 3.39 13.82
N ASP A 113 18.94 3.17 15.09
CA ASP A 113 20.13 2.44 15.48
C ASP A 113 20.08 0.98 15.00
N ILE A 114 18.93 0.30 15.17
CA ILE A 114 18.73 -1.08 14.70
C ILE A 114 18.85 -1.18 13.18
N LEU A 115 18.19 -0.28 12.44
CA LEU A 115 18.23 -0.27 10.97
C LEU A 115 19.65 0.00 10.47
N MET A 116 20.37 0.94 11.09
CA MET A 116 21.77 1.21 10.72
C MET A 116 22.69 0.03 11.02
N GLN A 117 22.49 -0.69 12.13
CA GLN A 117 23.21 -1.92 12.43
C GLN A 117 22.93 -3.00 11.37
N MET A 118 21.67 -3.19 10.98
CA MET A 118 21.31 -4.10 9.89
C MET A 118 22.00 -3.70 8.57
N HIS A 119 21.96 -2.41 8.22
CA HIS A 119 22.61 -1.90 7.01
C HIS A 119 24.11 -2.22 7.02
N GLN A 120 24.82 -1.89 8.10
CA GLN A 120 26.26 -2.14 8.23
C GLN A 120 26.60 -3.63 8.17
N HIS A 121 25.84 -4.47 8.88
CA HIS A 121 26.08 -5.90 8.95
C HIS A 121 25.88 -6.59 7.60
N PHE A 122 24.80 -6.27 6.88
CA PHE A 122 24.45 -6.94 5.63
C PHE A 122 25.11 -6.29 4.41
N SER A 123 25.38 -4.98 4.39
CA SER A 123 26.04 -4.32 3.25
C SER A 123 27.47 -4.79 2.99
N GLN A 124 28.17 -5.32 4.00
CA GLN A 124 29.54 -5.82 3.89
C GLN A 124 29.63 -7.27 3.39
N GLN A 125 28.52 -8.02 3.37
CA GLN A 125 28.48 -9.34 2.77
C GLN A 125 28.40 -9.16 1.25
N GLU A 126 29.09 -9.99 0.45
CA GLU A 126 28.98 -9.94 -1.02
C GLU A 126 27.58 -10.39 -1.45
N LEU A 127 26.65 -9.44 -1.44
CA LEU A 127 25.23 -9.65 -1.64
C LEU A 127 24.88 -9.65 -3.14
N ASP A 128 25.30 -10.69 -3.84
CA ASP A 128 24.82 -11.03 -5.19
C ASP A 128 23.56 -11.94 -5.14
N LYS A 129 23.09 -12.25 -3.92
CA LYS A 129 21.82 -12.96 -3.69
C LYS A 129 20.68 -11.95 -3.62
N ARG A 130 19.65 -12.11 -4.46
CA ARG A 130 18.40 -11.32 -4.53
C ARG A 130 17.66 -11.08 -3.18
N GLY A 131 18.06 -11.74 -2.09
CA GLY A 131 17.43 -11.68 -0.77
C GLY A 131 17.79 -10.49 0.12
N PHE A 132 18.71 -9.59 -0.27
CA PHE A 132 19.26 -8.58 0.67
C PHE A 132 19.23 -7.13 0.17
N GLU A 133 18.62 -6.86 -0.99
CA GLU A 133 18.61 -5.52 -1.59
C GLU A 133 17.94 -4.46 -0.70
N HIS A 134 16.93 -4.85 0.07
CA HIS A 134 16.21 -3.95 0.98
C HIS A 134 17.08 -3.40 2.13
N PHE A 135 18.18 -4.07 2.50
CA PHE A 135 19.15 -3.52 3.46
C PHE A 135 19.98 -2.37 2.85
N LYS A 136 20.21 -2.37 1.54
CA LYS A 136 20.91 -1.29 0.83
C LYS A 136 20.07 -0.02 0.77
N SER A 137 18.74 -0.12 0.83
CA SER A 137 17.84 1.04 0.81
C SER A 137 17.53 1.64 2.19
N ILE A 138 18.11 1.11 3.27
CA ILE A 138 17.93 1.64 4.63
C ILE A 138 18.30 3.13 4.73
N PRO A 139 19.44 3.62 4.22
CA PRO A 139 19.76 5.05 4.28
C PRO A 139 18.68 5.93 3.66
N LEU A 140 18.14 5.53 2.50
CA LEU A 140 17.05 6.23 1.83
C LEU A 140 15.74 6.18 2.63
N LEU A 141 15.44 5.05 3.26
CA LEU A 141 14.29 4.93 4.17
C LEU A 141 14.40 5.89 5.35
N LEU A 142 15.57 6.00 5.98
CA LEU A 142 15.81 6.90 7.12
C LEU A 142 15.78 8.38 6.70
N GLU A 143 16.27 8.70 5.49
CA GLU A 143 16.13 10.03 4.89
C GLU A 143 14.64 10.37 4.72
N HIS A 144 13.84 9.45 4.17
CA HIS A 144 12.40 9.64 4.03
C HIS A 144 11.68 9.82 5.37
N ALA A 145 12.10 9.08 6.41
CA ALA A 145 11.55 9.22 7.76
C ALA A 145 11.89 10.59 8.40
N SER A 146 13.01 11.20 8.01
CA SER A 146 13.54 12.45 8.57
C SER A 146 13.15 13.70 7.79
N GLY A 147 12.82 13.58 6.49
CA GLY A 147 12.51 14.70 5.60
C GLY A 147 11.14 15.34 5.87
N ASP A 148 10.75 16.36 5.11
CA ASP A 148 9.39 16.94 5.16
C ASP A 148 8.40 16.16 4.27
N LEU A 149 7.20 15.84 4.80
CA LEU A 149 6.14 15.13 4.07
C LEU A 149 5.74 15.89 2.80
N VAL A 150 5.81 17.23 2.87
CA VAL A 150 5.52 18.15 1.77
C VAL A 150 6.49 17.98 0.60
N ARG A 151 7.75 17.61 0.86
CA ARG A 151 8.76 17.39 -0.21
C ARG A 151 8.48 16.11 -1.02
N PHE A 152 7.77 15.13 -0.45
CA PHE A 152 7.37 13.90 -1.15
C PHE A 152 6.03 14.03 -1.88
N ALA A 153 5.20 15.01 -1.50
CA ALA A 153 3.94 15.33 -2.18
C ALA A 153 4.15 15.94 -3.58
N VAL A 154 5.39 16.15 -4.05
CA VAL A 154 5.71 16.71 -5.38
C VAL A 154 5.60 15.65 -6.50
N ARG A 155 4.61 14.76 -6.39
CA ARG A 155 3.96 14.09 -7.54
C ARG A 155 2.50 14.49 -7.58
N ASN A 156 2.25 15.80 -7.48
CA ASN A 156 0.90 16.31 -7.69
C ASN A 156 0.43 15.93 -9.09
N TYR A 157 -0.86 15.64 -9.21
CA TYR A 157 -1.49 15.59 -10.52
C TYR A 157 -1.26 16.93 -11.23
N THR A 158 -0.70 16.87 -12.43
CA THR A 158 -0.56 18.04 -13.30
C THR A 158 -1.69 18.00 -14.31
N PRO A 159 -2.60 19.00 -14.33
CA PRO A 159 -3.62 19.09 -15.36
C PRO A 159 -3.00 19.38 -16.73
N PRO A 160 -3.66 19.03 -17.84
CA PRO A 160 -3.22 19.45 -19.16
C PRO A 160 -3.34 20.98 -19.34
N ASP A 161 -2.37 21.58 -20.03
CA ASP A 161 -2.35 23.02 -20.30
C ASP A 161 -3.50 23.46 -21.23
N ASP A 162 -3.87 22.63 -22.21
CA ASP A 162 -4.97 22.86 -23.14
C ASP A 162 -5.91 21.63 -23.16
N PRO A 163 -6.89 21.58 -22.24
CA PRO A 163 -7.76 20.43 -22.08
C PRO A 163 -8.71 20.28 -23.28
N LYS A 164 -8.71 19.09 -23.87
CA LYS A 164 -9.63 18.70 -24.94
C LYS A 164 -11.03 18.37 -24.40
N PRO A 165 -12.09 18.56 -25.20
CA PRO A 165 -13.42 18.09 -24.86
C PRO A 165 -13.46 16.56 -24.68
N LEU A 166 -14.21 16.10 -23.69
CA LEU A 166 -14.38 14.66 -23.40
C LEU A 166 -14.88 13.87 -24.63
N SER A 167 -15.78 14.45 -25.43
CA SER A 167 -16.31 13.81 -26.64
C SER A 167 -15.19 13.52 -27.65
N ALA A 168 -14.31 14.48 -27.91
CA ALA A 168 -13.20 14.32 -28.86
C ALA A 168 -12.20 13.23 -28.42
N VAL A 169 -11.85 13.19 -27.13
CA VAL A 169 -10.96 12.14 -26.57
C VAL A 169 -11.64 10.77 -26.62
N THR A 170 -12.94 10.71 -26.33
CA THR A 170 -13.71 9.46 -26.37
C THR A 170 -13.83 8.93 -27.80
N GLU A 171 -14.17 9.78 -28.77
CA GLU A 171 -14.24 9.43 -30.19
C GLU A 171 -12.90 8.90 -30.70
N SER A 172 -11.80 9.60 -30.40
CA SER A 172 -10.46 9.17 -30.77
C SER A 172 -10.10 7.81 -30.15
N TYR A 173 -10.42 7.58 -28.88
CA TYR A 173 -10.21 6.29 -28.22
C TYR A 173 -11.00 5.17 -28.90
N LEU A 174 -12.27 5.39 -29.19
CA LEU A 174 -13.14 4.41 -29.86
C LEU A 174 -12.62 4.06 -31.25
N GLU A 175 -12.12 5.04 -32.00
CA GLU A 175 -11.56 4.84 -33.33
C GLU A 175 -10.24 4.05 -33.27
N CYS A 176 -9.29 4.46 -32.41
CA CYS A 176 -8.01 3.78 -32.21
C CYS A 176 -8.17 2.31 -31.76
N HIS A 177 -9.23 2.01 -31.01
CA HIS A 177 -9.47 0.68 -30.48
C HIS A 177 -10.62 -0.09 -31.14
N LYS A 178 -11.16 0.41 -32.27
CA LYS A 178 -12.34 -0.14 -32.97
C LYS A 178 -12.33 -1.67 -33.11
N ASN A 179 -11.21 -2.24 -33.56
CA ASN A 179 -11.10 -3.69 -33.79
C ASN A 179 -11.16 -4.52 -32.50
N ARG A 180 -10.63 -3.98 -31.39
CA ARG A 180 -10.71 -4.62 -30.07
C ARG A 180 -12.13 -4.50 -29.51
N LEU A 181 -12.75 -3.32 -29.64
CA LEU A 181 -14.06 -3.02 -29.07
C LEU A 181 -15.20 -3.73 -29.82
N ALA A 182 -15.06 -3.96 -31.12
CA ALA A 182 -16.04 -4.71 -31.93
C ALA A 182 -16.30 -6.15 -31.45
N LYS A 183 -15.43 -6.69 -30.60
CA LYS A 183 -15.58 -8.04 -30.01
C LYS A 183 -16.38 -8.04 -28.71
N LEU A 184 -16.70 -6.87 -28.17
CA LEU A 184 -17.46 -6.73 -26.93
C LEU A 184 -18.96 -6.74 -27.24
N SER A 185 -19.75 -7.32 -26.34
CA SER A 185 -21.20 -7.18 -26.34
C SER A 185 -21.61 -5.91 -25.58
N GLY A 186 -22.58 -5.17 -26.11
CA GLY A 186 -23.10 -3.94 -25.50
C GLY A 186 -22.28 -2.69 -25.81
N ASP A 187 -22.61 -1.59 -25.13
CA ASP A 187 -21.89 -0.32 -25.26
C ASP A 187 -20.51 -0.42 -24.56
N PRO A 188 -19.39 -0.22 -25.28
CA PRO A 188 -18.06 -0.21 -24.69
C PRO A 188 -17.90 0.82 -23.56
N LEU A 189 -18.63 1.94 -23.59
CA LEU A 189 -18.57 2.98 -22.57
C LEU A 189 -19.33 2.63 -21.27
N GLU A 190 -20.05 1.51 -21.27
CA GLU A 190 -20.65 0.91 -20.07
C GLU A 190 -19.78 -0.23 -19.51
N ASN A 191 -18.67 -0.57 -20.18
CA ASN A 191 -17.77 -1.65 -19.76
C ASN A 191 -16.66 -1.11 -18.83
N PRO A 192 -16.59 -1.53 -17.55
CA PRO A 192 -15.59 -1.02 -16.60
C PRO A 192 -14.13 -1.21 -17.03
N ALA A 193 -13.81 -2.28 -17.77
CA ALA A 193 -12.44 -2.53 -18.25
C ALA A 193 -12.06 -1.57 -19.39
N VAL A 194 -13.02 -1.21 -20.25
CA VAL A 194 -12.82 -0.18 -21.28
C VAL A 194 -12.67 1.18 -20.61
N LEU A 195 -13.56 1.51 -19.66
CA LEU A 195 -13.50 2.75 -18.90
C LEU A 195 -12.19 2.92 -18.14
N SER A 196 -11.66 1.86 -17.53
CA SER A 196 -10.36 1.92 -16.87
C SER A 196 -9.23 2.31 -17.81
N SER A 197 -9.31 1.90 -19.08
CA SER A 197 -8.33 2.27 -20.10
C SER A 197 -8.58 3.67 -20.64
N LEU A 198 -9.84 4.05 -20.87
CA LEU A 198 -10.22 5.38 -21.33
C LEU A 198 -9.83 6.47 -20.31
N LEU A 199 -9.98 6.20 -19.02
CA LEU A 199 -9.62 7.12 -17.94
C LEU A 199 -8.14 7.54 -17.99
N VAL A 200 -7.24 6.73 -18.57
CA VAL A 200 -5.84 7.11 -18.77
C VAL A 200 -5.73 8.31 -19.73
N SER A 201 -6.43 8.25 -20.87
CA SER A 201 -6.50 9.35 -21.84
C SER A 201 -7.25 10.55 -21.26
N VAL A 202 -8.38 10.33 -20.58
CA VAL A 202 -9.15 11.42 -19.96
C VAL A 202 -8.31 12.16 -18.91
N LYS A 203 -7.53 11.45 -18.09
CA LYS A 203 -6.63 12.08 -17.10
C LYS A 203 -5.60 12.99 -17.76
N ALA A 204 -5.07 12.57 -18.92
CA ALA A 204 -3.97 13.23 -19.59
C ALA A 204 -4.41 14.37 -20.52
N GLU A 205 -5.63 14.30 -21.06
CA GLU A 205 -6.06 15.19 -22.15
C GLU A 205 -7.31 16.00 -21.82
N CYS A 206 -8.15 15.60 -20.87
CA CYS A 206 -9.40 16.31 -20.54
C CYS A 206 -9.24 17.18 -19.29
N ARG A 207 -10.31 17.93 -18.97
CA ARG A 207 -10.37 18.65 -17.69
C ARG A 207 -10.44 17.66 -16.52
N PRO A 208 -9.91 18.01 -15.35
CA PRO A 208 -9.92 17.12 -14.19
C PRO A 208 -11.33 16.69 -13.75
N GLU A 209 -12.32 17.55 -13.94
CA GLU A 209 -13.73 17.27 -13.65
C GLU A 209 -14.32 16.17 -14.53
N ASP A 210 -13.88 16.08 -15.80
CA ASP A 210 -14.36 15.06 -16.73
C ASP A 210 -13.90 13.66 -16.27
N TYR A 211 -12.67 13.54 -15.73
CA TYR A 211 -12.18 12.32 -15.09
C TYR A 211 -13.05 11.94 -13.89
N LEU A 212 -13.30 12.89 -12.98
CA LEU A 212 -14.09 12.64 -11.77
C LEU A 212 -15.53 12.26 -12.07
N ALA A 213 -16.13 12.83 -13.13
CA ALA A 213 -17.49 12.49 -13.56
C ALA A 213 -17.60 11.04 -14.03
N ILE A 214 -16.63 10.54 -14.78
CA ILE A 214 -16.58 9.13 -15.20
C ILE A 214 -16.29 8.24 -13.99
N TYR A 215 -15.29 8.58 -13.18
CA TYR A 215 -14.92 7.82 -11.98
C TYR A 215 -16.12 7.62 -11.04
N GLN A 216 -16.90 8.68 -10.77
CA GLN A 216 -18.00 8.62 -9.82
C GLN A 216 -19.05 7.56 -10.20
N LYS A 217 -19.32 7.38 -11.49
CA LYS A 217 -20.31 6.41 -11.98
C LYS A 217 -19.91 4.95 -11.72
N TYR A 218 -18.61 4.66 -11.64
CA TYR A 218 -18.09 3.31 -11.65
C TYR A 218 -17.11 2.99 -10.52
N CYS A 219 -16.94 3.88 -9.56
CA CYS A 219 -15.98 3.75 -8.46
C CYS A 219 -16.23 2.55 -7.53
N THR A 220 -17.32 1.81 -7.67
CA THR A 220 -17.57 0.56 -6.95
C THR A 220 -17.15 -0.69 -7.72
N SER A 221 -16.72 -0.54 -8.98
CA SER A 221 -16.32 -1.64 -9.85
C SER A 221 -14.89 -2.09 -9.53
N PRO A 222 -14.65 -3.38 -9.21
CA PRO A 222 -13.29 -3.88 -8.95
C PRO A 222 -12.31 -3.71 -10.11
N GLN A 223 -12.83 -3.65 -11.34
CA GLN A 223 -12.08 -3.43 -12.58
C GLN A 223 -11.46 -2.02 -12.67
N LEU A 224 -11.89 -1.07 -11.84
CA LEU A 224 -11.37 0.30 -11.78
C LEU A 224 -10.39 0.53 -10.64
N ARG A 225 -9.75 -0.53 -10.12
CA ARG A 225 -8.77 -0.42 -9.02
C ARG A 225 -7.68 0.64 -9.26
N ASN A 226 -7.27 0.85 -10.52
CA ASN A 226 -6.21 1.79 -10.88
C ASN A 226 -6.71 3.25 -10.96
N ALA A 227 -8.03 3.49 -10.89
CA ALA A 227 -8.63 4.81 -11.04
C ALA A 227 -8.74 5.58 -9.71
N HIS A 228 -8.73 4.88 -8.58
CA HIS A 228 -8.92 5.52 -7.27
C HIS A 228 -7.79 6.49 -6.88
N PHE A 229 -6.53 6.11 -7.12
CA PHE A 229 -5.39 7.00 -6.79
C PHE A 229 -5.35 8.25 -7.67
N PRO A 230 -5.51 8.17 -9.01
CA PRO A 230 -5.68 9.36 -9.81
C PRO A 230 -6.88 10.21 -9.39
N ALA A 231 -8.02 9.60 -9.05
CA ALA A 231 -9.18 10.34 -8.53
C ALA A 231 -8.84 11.08 -7.24
N ALA A 232 -8.16 10.44 -6.29
CA ALA A 232 -7.73 11.07 -5.04
C ALA A 232 -6.75 12.24 -5.30
N ALA A 233 -5.78 12.06 -6.19
CA ALA A 233 -4.82 13.09 -6.57
C ALA A 233 -5.49 14.29 -7.28
N ILE A 234 -6.44 14.03 -8.18
CA ILE A 234 -7.23 15.08 -8.84
C ILE A 234 -8.11 15.83 -7.83
N CYS A 235 -8.79 15.13 -6.93
CA CYS A 235 -9.57 15.75 -5.86
C CYS A 235 -8.68 16.62 -4.97
N LEU A 236 -7.47 16.17 -4.62
CA LEU A 236 -6.50 16.98 -3.88
C LEU A 236 -6.08 18.25 -4.64
N TYR A 237 -5.80 18.14 -5.95
CA TYR A 237 -5.51 19.29 -6.81
C TYR A 237 -6.65 20.31 -6.80
N LEU A 238 -7.90 19.84 -6.85
CA LEU A 238 -9.10 20.67 -6.77
C LEU A 238 -9.48 21.08 -5.34
N GLN A 239 -8.65 20.79 -4.34
CA GLN A 239 -8.88 21.05 -2.91
C GLN A 239 -10.15 20.40 -2.33
N GLN A 240 -10.60 19.30 -2.94
CA GLN A 240 -11.75 18.50 -2.52
C GLN A 240 -11.32 17.35 -1.60
N TYR A 241 -10.82 17.68 -0.41
CA TYR A 241 -10.20 16.73 0.52
C TYR A 241 -11.11 15.55 0.90
N ASP A 242 -12.40 15.80 1.17
CA ASP A 242 -13.35 14.74 1.55
C ASP A 242 -13.59 13.76 0.40
N ARG A 243 -13.69 14.25 -0.83
CA ARG A 243 -13.82 13.40 -2.03
C ARG A 243 -12.55 12.63 -2.32
N ALA A 244 -11.38 13.20 -2.00
CA ALA A 244 -10.11 12.49 -2.10
C ALA A 244 -10.05 11.31 -1.10
N LYS A 245 -10.47 11.53 0.16
CA LYS A 245 -10.61 10.47 1.16
C LYS A 245 -11.63 9.42 0.74
N GLU A 246 -12.77 9.84 0.18
CA GLU A 246 -13.78 8.92 -0.34
C GLU A 246 -13.23 8.02 -1.47
N ALA A 247 -12.42 8.58 -2.39
CA ALA A 247 -11.81 7.79 -3.45
C ALA A 247 -10.90 6.68 -2.91
N LEU A 248 -10.12 6.98 -1.87
CA LEU A 248 -9.28 6.02 -1.18
C LEU A 248 -10.08 4.99 -0.36
N LEU A 249 -11.21 5.38 0.23
CA LEU A 249 -12.12 4.42 0.88
C LEU A 249 -12.74 3.46 -0.15
N ASN A 250 -13.09 3.96 -1.33
CA ASN A 250 -13.60 3.13 -2.41
C ASN A 250 -12.51 2.16 -2.91
N PHE A 251 -11.25 2.59 -2.97
CA PHE A 251 -10.13 1.67 -3.20
C PHE A 251 -10.11 0.56 -2.15
N ALA A 252 -10.08 0.90 -0.86
CA ALA A 252 -10.02 -0.08 0.22
C ALA A 252 -11.18 -1.10 0.17
N LYS A 253 -12.39 -0.65 -0.22
CA LYS A 253 -13.60 -1.49 -0.27
C LYS A 253 -13.71 -2.34 -1.53
N TYR A 254 -13.37 -1.77 -2.69
CA TYR A 254 -13.74 -2.34 -3.99
C TYR A 254 -12.54 -2.64 -4.89
N GLY A 255 -11.47 -1.84 -4.78
CA GLY A 255 -10.30 -1.92 -5.65
C GLY A 255 -9.10 -2.67 -5.04
N PHE A 256 -9.06 -2.83 -3.72
CA PHE A 256 -7.94 -3.46 -3.03
C PHE A 256 -7.92 -4.96 -3.32
N THR A 257 -6.74 -5.45 -3.70
CA THR A 257 -6.47 -6.88 -3.86
C THR A 257 -5.17 -7.16 -3.12
N PRO A 258 -5.17 -8.07 -2.13
CA PRO A 258 -3.96 -8.52 -1.43
C PRO A 258 -2.87 -8.93 -2.43
N ILE A 259 -1.66 -8.41 -2.27
CA ILE A 259 -0.48 -8.87 -3.02
C ILE A 259 0.02 -10.16 -2.38
N GLU A 260 0.07 -10.13 -1.05
CA GLU A 260 0.47 -11.22 -0.21
C GLU A 260 -0.71 -11.67 0.66
N TRP A 261 -0.69 -12.94 1.03
CA TRP A 261 -1.72 -13.52 1.86
C TRP A 261 -1.68 -13.02 3.31
N THR A 262 -0.66 -12.24 3.70
CA THR A 262 -0.58 -11.52 4.99
C THR A 262 -1.10 -10.08 4.89
N ASP A 263 -1.57 -9.62 3.73
CA ASP A 263 -2.13 -8.28 3.57
C ASP A 263 -3.54 -8.19 4.14
N VAL A 264 -3.62 -8.03 5.46
CA VAL A 264 -4.85 -7.91 6.24
C VAL A 264 -5.39 -6.48 6.26
N LYS A 265 -4.67 -5.53 5.63
CA LYS A 265 -5.10 -4.15 5.41
C LYS A 265 -4.65 -3.62 4.04
N PRO A 266 -5.32 -2.59 3.48
CA PRO A 266 -5.01 -2.06 2.15
C PRO A 266 -3.73 -1.21 2.13
N MET A 267 -2.58 -1.84 2.36
CA MET A 267 -1.26 -1.17 2.38
C MET A 267 -0.88 -0.53 1.04
N ALA A 268 -1.45 -1.01 -0.06
CA ALA A 268 -1.35 -0.38 -1.36
C ALA A 268 -1.79 1.10 -1.37
N ILE A 269 -2.55 1.56 -0.38
CA ILE A 269 -2.91 2.98 -0.24
C ILE A 269 -1.68 3.90 -0.07
N PHE A 270 -0.54 3.34 0.35
CA PHE A 270 0.76 4.03 0.46
C PHE A 270 1.60 3.93 -0.83
N PHE A 271 1.04 3.44 -1.94
CA PHE A 271 1.74 3.42 -3.21
C PHE A 271 2.02 4.80 -3.80
N ASP A 272 1.27 5.82 -3.37
CA ASP A 272 1.48 7.18 -3.84
C ASP A 272 1.66 8.13 -2.66
N TYR A 273 2.80 8.82 -2.62
CA TYR A 273 3.08 9.80 -1.58
C TYR A 273 2.19 11.04 -1.67
N CYS A 274 1.58 11.30 -2.84
CA CYS A 274 0.71 12.47 -3.01
C CYS A 274 -0.54 12.43 -2.13
N VAL A 275 -0.99 11.24 -1.72
CA VAL A 275 -2.19 11.08 -0.88
C VAL A 275 -1.92 11.06 0.61
N VAL A 276 -0.64 11.05 1.02
CA VAL A 276 -0.24 11.01 2.42
C VAL A 276 -0.80 12.16 3.28
N PRO A 277 -0.98 13.40 2.77
CA PRO A 277 -1.66 14.46 3.50
C PRO A 277 -3.10 14.12 3.97
N LEU A 278 -3.73 13.08 3.39
CA LEU A 278 -5.08 12.63 3.78
C LEU A 278 -5.09 11.72 5.02
N PHE A 279 -3.92 11.22 5.46
CA PHE A 279 -3.81 10.21 6.51
C PHE A 279 -3.76 10.84 7.91
N ASP A 280 -4.91 11.40 8.32
CA ASP A 280 -5.17 11.68 9.73
C ASP A 280 -5.71 10.43 10.47
N ASN A 281 -5.69 10.48 11.80
CA ASN A 281 -6.08 9.36 12.65
C ASN A 281 -7.52 8.89 12.37
N ALA A 282 -8.45 9.84 12.15
CA ALA A 282 -9.84 9.51 11.89
C ALA A 282 -10.01 8.78 10.55
N PHE A 283 -9.27 9.18 9.53
CA PHE A 283 -9.28 8.51 8.23
C PHE A 283 -8.67 7.12 8.28
N LEU A 284 -7.52 6.96 8.95
CA LEU A 284 -6.87 5.66 9.12
C LEU A 284 -7.76 4.69 9.91
N GLU A 285 -8.42 5.16 10.98
CA GLU A 285 -9.36 4.35 11.76
C GLU A 285 -10.58 3.92 10.94
N ARG A 286 -11.08 4.78 10.05
CA ARG A 286 -12.15 4.40 9.12
C ARG A 286 -11.74 3.26 8.20
N ILE A 287 -10.49 3.23 7.75
CA ILE A 287 -9.96 2.13 6.93
C ILE A 287 -9.72 0.88 7.79
N ASP A 288 -9.22 1.03 9.02
CA ASP A 288 -8.99 -0.11 9.93
C ASP A 288 -10.25 -0.95 10.14
N ARG A 289 -11.41 -0.31 10.17
CA ARG A 289 -12.72 -0.96 10.39
C ARG A 289 -13.31 -1.61 9.14
N LEU A 290 -12.64 -1.52 7.98
CA LEU A 290 -13.09 -2.17 6.77
C LEU A 290 -12.51 -3.60 6.69
N PRO A 291 -13.34 -4.60 6.38
CA PRO A 291 -12.84 -5.92 6.09
C PRO A 291 -12.09 -5.91 4.75
N VAL A 292 -11.07 -6.75 4.63
CA VAL A 292 -10.36 -6.95 3.35
C VAL A 292 -11.17 -7.88 2.45
N PRO A 293 -11.53 -7.48 1.22
CA PRO A 293 -12.23 -8.36 0.28
C PRO A 293 -11.38 -9.56 -0.14
N GLY A 294 -11.99 -10.75 -0.17
CA GLY A 294 -11.41 -11.93 -0.82
C GLY A 294 -10.37 -12.72 -0.01
N ILE A 295 -10.22 -12.45 1.29
CA ILE A 295 -9.46 -13.26 2.26
C ILE A 295 -10.45 -14.03 3.14
#